data_AF-A0A1L5KVP9-F1
#
_entry.id   AF-A0A1L5KVP9-F1
#
_cell.length_a   1.000
_cell.length_b   1.000
_cell.length_c   1.000
_cell.angle_alpha   90.00
_cell.angle_beta   90.00
_cell.angle_gamma   90.00
#
_symmetry.space_group_name_H-M   'P 1'
#
loop_
_entity.id
_entity.type
_entity.pdbx_description
1 polymer ?
#
loop_
_entity_poly.entity_id
_entity_poly.type
_entity_poly.pdbx_seq_one_letter_code
_entity_poly.pdbx_strand_id
1 'polypeptide(L)'
;MPSLLKVSINPDDEACIERLERQFVRGNNECSQQVDEATVDAYKRLLKPSIETEFAAQSKEKADEEAIRVFTENLRQLLLVPPLGQKRVLAIDPGFRTGCKVVCLDAQGNLLHNENIYPHPPVNKTGEAASKLRKMIEAYQIEAISIGNGTASRETEDFINSQSFDRQIPVFVT
;
A
#
# COMPACT_ATOMS: atom_id res chain seq x y z
N MET A 1 -1.16 -3.76 21.71
CA MET A 1 -1.37 -2.30 21.60
C MET A 1 -2.85 -2.03 21.86
N PRO A 2 -3.23 -1.01 22.65
CA PRO A 2 -4.64 -0.65 22.77
C PRO A 2 -5.19 -0.21 21.40
N SER A 3 -6.40 -0.65 21.06
CA SER A 3 -7.08 -0.25 19.83
C SER A 3 -7.35 1.26 19.85
N LEU A 4 -6.89 1.98 18.83
CA LEU A 4 -7.12 3.43 18.70
C LEU A 4 -8.58 3.78 18.36
N LEU A 5 -9.30 2.85 17.73
CA LEU A 5 -10.69 3.00 17.33
C LEU A 5 -11.51 1.80 17.81
N LYS A 6 -12.75 2.07 18.23
CA LYS A 6 -13.76 1.06 18.53
C LYS A 6 -14.90 1.20 17.52
N VAL A 7 -15.17 0.14 16.78
CA VAL A 7 -16.28 0.06 15.82
C VAL A 7 -17.32 -0.89 16.41
N SER A 8 -18.58 -0.49 16.38
CA SER A 8 -19.71 -1.32 16.83
C SER A 8 -20.85 -1.21 15.84
N ILE A 9 -21.43 -2.36 15.51
CA ILE A 9 -22.65 -2.48 14.73
C ILE A 9 -23.77 -2.61 15.76
N ASN A 10 -24.81 -1.79 15.73
CA ASN A 10 -25.92 -1.92 16.68
C ASN A 10 -27.24 -1.94 15.92
N PRO A 11 -28.04 -3.00 16.05
CA PRO A 11 -29.45 -2.94 15.66
C PRO A 11 -30.23 -2.02 16.63
N ASP A 12 -31.45 -1.68 16.24
CA ASP A 12 -32.40 -1.02 17.14
C ASP A 12 -32.84 -2.01 18.23
N ASP A 13 -32.26 -1.87 19.41
CA ASP A 13 -32.46 -2.79 20.54
C ASP A 13 -33.93 -2.86 20.97
N GLU A 14 -34.63 -1.72 20.98
CA GLU A 14 -36.03 -1.64 21.42
C GLU A 14 -36.94 -2.38 20.43
N ALA A 15 -36.76 -2.12 19.13
CA ALA A 15 -37.53 -2.80 18.09
C ALA A 15 -37.24 -4.32 18.04
N CYS A 16 -35.99 -4.72 18.28
CA CYS A 16 -35.60 -6.13 18.33
C CYS A 16 -36.23 -6.85 19.52
N ILE A 17 -36.15 -6.27 20.72
CA ILE A 17 -36.74 -6.84 21.93
C ILE A 17 -38.27 -6.93 21.78
N GLU A 18 -38.93 -5.87 21.32
CA GLU A 18 -40.39 -5.87 21.10
C GLU A 18 -40.83 -6.99 20.14
N ARG A 19 -40.06 -7.24 19.06
CA ARG A 19 -40.35 -8.34 18.14
C ARG A 19 -40.21 -9.71 18.80
N LEU A 20 -39.18 -9.89 19.62
CA LEU A 20 -38.95 -11.15 20.34
C LEU A 20 -40.03 -11.38 21.40
N GLU A 21 -40.40 -10.35 22.17
CA GLU A 21 -41.48 -10.42 23.15
C GLU A 21 -42.81 -10.80 22.50
N ARG A 22 -43.18 -10.14 21.39
CA ARG A 22 -44.39 -10.49 20.61
C ARG A 22 -44.39 -11.94 20.12
N GLN A 23 -43.21 -12.52 19.91
CA GLN A 23 -43.05 -13.88 19.41
C GLN A 23 -43.11 -14.92 20.54
N PHE A 24 -42.43 -14.66 21.66
CA PHE A 24 -42.18 -15.66 22.71
C PHE A 24 -42.98 -15.46 24.00
N VAL A 25 -43.32 -14.22 24.37
CA VAL A 25 -44.07 -13.92 25.60
C VAL A 25 -45.57 -14.08 25.31
N ARG A 26 -46.18 -15.10 25.92
CA ARG A 26 -47.59 -15.42 25.74
C ARG A 26 -48.34 -15.36 27.06
N GLY A 27 -49.39 -14.55 27.11
CA GLY A 27 -50.25 -14.39 28.30
C GLY A 27 -49.77 -13.27 29.23
N ASN A 28 -50.37 -13.23 30.42
CA ASN A 28 -50.10 -12.21 31.44
C ASN A 28 -50.17 -12.85 32.84
N ASN A 29 -49.18 -13.69 33.17
CA ASN A 29 -49.05 -14.39 34.45
C ASN A 29 -47.57 -14.45 34.88
N GLU A 30 -47.29 -15.06 36.03
CA GLU A 30 -45.91 -15.18 36.56
C GLU A 30 -44.97 -15.93 35.61
N CYS A 31 -45.48 -16.94 34.88
CA CYS A 31 -44.68 -17.67 33.90
C CYS A 31 -44.33 -16.79 32.69
N SER A 32 -45.26 -15.95 32.21
CA SER A 32 -44.97 -15.04 31.09
C SER A 32 -43.93 -13.98 31.46
N GLN A 33 -43.89 -13.54 32.73
CA GLN A 33 -42.85 -12.63 33.22
C GLN A 33 -41.45 -13.29 33.19
N GLN A 34 -41.34 -14.56 33.57
CA GLN A 34 -40.07 -15.28 33.47
C GLN A 34 -39.60 -15.48 32.02
N VAL A 35 -40.53 -15.70 31.09
CA VAL A 35 -40.22 -15.79 29.65
C VAL A 35 -39.77 -14.43 29.10
N ASP A 36 -40.37 -13.34 29.56
CA ASP A 36 -39.99 -11.97 29.20
C ASP A 36 -38.55 -11.64 29.63
N GLU A 37 -38.23 -11.87 30.91
CA GLU A 37 -36.88 -11.71 31.47
C GLU A 37 -35.84 -12.55 30.69
N ALA A 38 -36.15 -13.82 30.41
CA ALA A 38 -35.29 -14.70 29.64
C ALA A 38 -35.11 -14.23 28.18
N THR A 39 -36.15 -13.65 27.58
CA THR A 39 -36.11 -13.12 26.21
C THR A 39 -35.17 -11.93 26.13
N VAL A 40 -35.27 -11.00 27.08
CA VAL A 40 -34.38 -9.82 27.14
C VAL A 40 -32.93 -10.22 27.41
N ASP A 41 -32.67 -11.16 28.34
CA ASP A 41 -31.30 -11.66 28.60
C ASP A 41 -30.71 -12.35 27.37
N ALA A 42 -31.47 -13.25 26.75
CA ALA A 42 -31.02 -13.98 25.56
C ALA A 42 -30.69 -13.02 24.40
N TYR A 43 -31.49 -11.97 24.19
CA TYR A 43 -31.19 -10.95 23.21
C TYR A 43 -29.86 -10.24 23.51
N LYS A 44 -29.73 -9.66 24.70
CA LYS A 44 -28.59 -8.82 25.08
C LYS A 44 -27.28 -9.60 25.17
N ARG A 45 -27.31 -10.80 25.73
CA ARG A 45 -26.11 -11.58 26.05
C ARG A 45 -25.68 -12.51 24.93
N LEU A 46 -26.60 -12.96 24.07
CA LEU A 46 -26.33 -14.01 23.08
C LEU A 46 -26.59 -13.52 21.66
N LEU A 47 -27.82 -13.11 21.34
CA LEU A 47 -28.19 -12.80 19.96
C LEU A 47 -27.47 -11.57 19.43
N LYS A 48 -27.50 -10.45 20.16
CA LYS A 48 -26.86 -9.19 19.73
C LYS A 48 -25.35 -9.37 19.50
N PRO A 49 -24.55 -9.88 20.46
CA PRO A 49 -23.11 -10.10 20.24
C PRO A 49 -22.80 -11.06 19.08
N SER A 50 -23.62 -12.11 18.90
CA SER A 50 -23.44 -13.07 17.80
C SER A 50 -23.67 -12.41 16.43
N ILE A 51 -24.76 -11.66 16.29
CA ILE A 51 -25.11 -10.94 15.06
C ILE A 51 -24.06 -9.87 14.76
N GLU A 52 -23.65 -9.09 15.76
CA GLU A 52 -22.58 -8.09 15.60
C GLU A 52 -21.29 -8.72 15.09
N THR A 53 -20.88 -9.84 15.67
CA THR A 53 -19.67 -10.57 15.27
C THR A 53 -19.79 -11.09 13.84
N GLU A 54 -20.93 -11.69 13.49
CA GLU A 54 -21.18 -12.23 12.15
C GLU A 54 -21.17 -11.13 11.09
N PHE A 55 -21.89 -10.02 11.31
CA PHE A 55 -21.91 -8.90 10.37
C PHE A 55 -20.55 -8.21 10.25
N ALA A 56 -19.79 -8.09 11.34
CA ALA A 56 -18.44 -7.56 11.30
C ALA A 56 -17.51 -8.46 10.47
N ALA A 57 -17.59 -9.79 10.65
CA ALA A 57 -16.82 -10.75 9.89
C ALA A 57 -17.16 -10.70 8.38
N GLN A 58 -18.45 -10.72 8.03
CA GLN A 58 -18.90 -10.61 6.64
C GLN A 58 -18.47 -9.28 5.99
N SER A 59 -18.58 -8.17 6.72
CA SER A 59 -18.14 -6.86 6.22
C SER A 59 -16.63 -6.82 5.99
N LYS A 60 -15.86 -7.46 6.87
CA LYS A 60 -14.41 -7.57 6.76
C LYS A 60 -14.02 -8.44 5.56
N GLU A 61 -14.63 -9.60 5.40
CA GLU A 61 -14.41 -10.50 4.27
C GLU A 61 -14.66 -9.78 2.95
N LYS A 62 -15.80 -9.11 2.81
CA LYS A 62 -16.12 -8.32 1.62
C LYS A 62 -15.10 -7.21 1.33
N ALA A 63 -14.65 -6.51 2.38
CA ALA A 63 -13.64 -5.47 2.25
C ALA A 63 -12.28 -6.04 1.81
N ASP A 64 -11.91 -7.21 2.33
CA ASP A 64 -10.67 -7.89 1.99
C ASP A 64 -10.70 -8.41 0.54
N GLU A 65 -11.81 -9.01 0.10
CA GLU A 65 -12.00 -9.43 -1.30
C GLU A 65 -11.86 -8.26 -2.28
N GLU A 66 -12.48 -7.11 -1.97
CA GLU A 66 -12.37 -5.89 -2.75
C GLU A 66 -10.92 -5.40 -2.82
N ALA A 67 -10.23 -5.34 -1.68
CA ALA A 67 -8.84 -4.93 -1.61
C ALA A 67 -7.94 -5.85 -2.44
N ILE A 68 -8.10 -7.18 -2.31
CA ILE A 68 -7.35 -8.18 -3.09
C ILE A 68 -7.60 -7.97 -4.59
N ARG A 69 -8.83 -7.71 -5.00
CA ARG A 69 -9.14 -7.47 -6.42
C ARG A 69 -8.39 -6.24 -6.94
N VAL A 70 -8.40 -5.13 -6.20
CA VAL A 70 -7.68 -3.91 -6.58
C VAL A 70 -6.17 -4.16 -6.65
N PHE A 71 -5.59 -4.86 -5.67
CA PHE A 71 -4.17 -5.20 -5.70
C PHE A 71 -3.81 -6.11 -6.88
N THR A 72 -4.66 -7.07 -7.20
CA THR A 72 -4.47 -7.98 -8.34
C THR A 72 -4.48 -7.22 -9.65
N GLU A 73 -5.40 -6.29 -9.84
CA GLU A 73 -5.46 -5.46 -11.04
C GLU A 73 -4.23 -4.55 -11.17
N ASN A 74 -3.82 -3.90 -10.08
CA ASN A 74 -2.60 -3.09 -10.07
C ASN A 74 -1.36 -3.92 -10.41
N LEU A 75 -1.23 -5.12 -9.84
CA LEU A 75 -0.12 -6.03 -10.14
C LEU A 75 -0.14 -6.47 -11.61
N ARG A 76 -1.33 -6.80 -12.15
CA ARG A 76 -1.48 -7.16 -13.55
C ARG A 76 -1.01 -6.04 -14.48
N GLN A 77 -1.39 -4.80 -14.17
CA GLN A 77 -0.96 -3.64 -14.95
C GLN A 77 0.57 -3.49 -14.94
N LEU A 78 1.20 -3.66 -13.77
CA LEU A 78 2.67 -3.63 -13.64
C LEU A 78 3.37 -4.75 -14.44
N LEU A 79 2.83 -5.97 -14.41
CA LEU A 79 3.39 -7.11 -15.15
C LEU A 79 3.25 -7.02 -16.67
N LEU A 80 2.26 -6.26 -17.15
CA LEU A 80 1.97 -6.08 -18.57
C LEU A 80 2.57 -4.78 -19.15
N VAL A 81 3.37 -4.05 -18.37
CA VAL A 81 4.10 -2.88 -18.88
C VAL A 81 5.02 -3.33 -20.03
N PRO A 82 5.00 -2.64 -21.18
CA PRO A 82 5.90 -2.95 -22.28
C PRO A 82 7.36 -2.91 -21.82
N PRO A 83 8.17 -3.94 -22.12
CA PRO A 83 9.57 -3.93 -21.74
C PRO A 83 10.31 -2.87 -22.55
N LEU A 84 11.27 -2.18 -21.92
CA LEU A 84 12.15 -1.21 -22.58
C LEU A 84 13.01 -1.85 -23.70
N GLY A 85 13.13 -3.17 -23.70
CA GLY A 85 13.93 -3.94 -24.64
C GLY A 85 15.39 -4.04 -24.20
N GLN A 86 16.26 -4.43 -25.13
CA GLN A 86 17.69 -4.61 -24.90
C GLN A 86 18.39 -3.25 -24.88
N LYS A 87 18.42 -2.62 -23.71
CA LYS A 87 19.02 -1.31 -23.48
C LYS A 87 19.99 -1.36 -22.31
N ARG A 88 21.11 -0.64 -22.42
CA ARG A 88 22.02 -0.40 -21.29
C ARG A 88 21.38 0.61 -20.35
N VAL A 89 21.09 0.21 -19.11
CA VAL A 89 20.28 1.00 -18.17
C VAL A 89 21.10 1.45 -16.98
N LEU A 90 20.97 2.72 -16.60
CA LEU A 90 21.38 3.21 -15.30
C LEU A 90 20.14 3.27 -14.40
N ALA A 91 20.04 2.36 -13.44
CA ALA A 91 18.92 2.33 -12.50
C ALA A 91 19.31 2.99 -11.18
N ILE A 92 18.40 3.81 -10.66
CA ILE A 92 18.58 4.60 -9.45
C ILE A 92 17.48 4.24 -8.46
N ASP A 93 17.87 3.76 -7.28
CA ASP A 93 17.01 3.64 -6.10
C ASP A 93 17.19 4.89 -5.24
N PRO A 94 16.22 5.83 -5.25
CA PRO A 94 16.36 7.13 -4.59
C PRO A 94 16.43 7.05 -3.07
N GLY A 95 17.17 7.98 -2.46
CA GLY A 95 17.23 8.09 -1.02
C GLY A 95 17.89 9.37 -0.53
N PHE A 96 17.43 9.85 0.64
CA PHE A 96 18.01 11.01 1.32
C PHE A 96 19.24 10.59 2.16
N ARG A 97 19.00 10.10 3.38
CA ARG A 97 20.04 9.80 4.39
C ARG A 97 21.03 8.72 3.93
N THR A 98 20.55 7.69 3.26
CA THR A 98 21.36 6.58 2.77
C THR A 98 22.00 6.85 1.40
N GLY A 99 21.68 7.99 0.78
CA GLY A 99 22.02 8.30 -0.61
C GLY A 99 21.14 7.55 -1.61
N CYS A 100 21.31 7.87 -2.89
CA CYS A 100 20.73 7.15 -4.00
C CYS A 100 21.67 6.03 -4.42
N LYS A 101 21.16 4.80 -4.48
CA LYS A 101 21.95 3.65 -4.97
C LYS A 101 21.84 3.64 -6.48
N VAL A 102 22.96 3.55 -7.16
CA VAL A 102 23.03 3.58 -8.63
C VAL A 102 23.63 2.27 -9.10
N VAL A 103 23.01 1.66 -10.11
CA VAL A 103 23.52 0.48 -10.79
C VAL A 103 23.54 0.72 -12.29
N CYS A 104 24.59 0.25 -12.96
CA CYS A 104 24.69 0.22 -14.41
C CYS A 104 24.53 -1.22 -14.89
N LEU A 105 23.61 -1.44 -15.83
CA LEU A 105 23.31 -2.74 -16.41
C LEU A 105 23.66 -2.73 -17.90
N ASP A 106 24.14 -3.87 -18.41
CA ASP A 106 24.28 -4.05 -19.86
C ASP A 106 22.92 -4.32 -20.54
N ALA A 107 22.92 -4.48 -21.87
CA ALA A 107 21.71 -4.69 -22.66
C ALA A 107 21.01 -6.04 -22.38
N GLN A 108 21.68 -6.97 -21.69
CA GLN A 108 21.17 -8.27 -21.28
C GLN A 108 20.69 -8.25 -19.80
N GLY A 109 20.91 -7.15 -19.08
CA GLY A 109 20.58 -6.99 -17.67
C GLY A 109 21.67 -7.45 -16.70
N ASN A 110 22.88 -7.74 -17.17
CA ASN A 110 23.99 -8.07 -16.28
C ASN A 110 24.51 -6.80 -15.59
N LEU A 111 24.90 -6.94 -14.32
CA LEU A 111 25.49 -5.86 -13.55
C LEU A 111 26.89 -5.51 -14.07
N LEU A 112 27.09 -4.26 -14.46
CA LEU A 112 28.39 -3.70 -14.84
C LEU A 112 29.06 -2.95 -13.69
N HIS A 113 28.27 -2.21 -12.92
CA HIS A 113 28.78 -1.35 -11.84
C HIS A 113 27.68 -1.01 -10.85
N ASN A 114 28.05 -0.77 -9.59
CA ASN A 114 27.17 -0.19 -8.59
C ASN A 114 27.93 0.75 -7.66
N GLU A 115 27.29 1.84 -7.28
CA GLU A 115 27.79 2.73 -6.23
C GLU A 115 26.66 3.55 -5.60
N ASN A 116 26.96 4.21 -4.48
CA ASN A 116 26.05 5.20 -3.89
C ASN A 116 26.49 6.61 -4.26
N ILE A 117 25.52 7.44 -4.61
CA ILE A 117 25.68 8.89 -4.75
C ILE A 117 24.83 9.62 -3.70
N TYR A 118 25.22 10.84 -3.37
CA TYR A 118 24.56 11.63 -2.32
C TYR A 118 24.13 13.00 -2.85
N PRO A 119 23.19 13.06 -3.81
CA PRO A 119 22.78 14.33 -4.43
C PRO A 119 21.95 15.21 -3.49
N HIS A 120 21.31 14.61 -2.49
CA HIS A 120 20.31 15.25 -1.63
C HIS A 120 20.79 15.46 -0.18
N PRO A 121 20.14 16.34 0.60
CA PRO A 121 20.32 16.44 2.03
C PRO A 121 20.09 15.09 2.75
N PRO A 122 20.78 14.82 3.86
CA PRO A 122 21.63 15.73 4.65
C PRO A 122 23.08 15.83 4.15
N VAL A 123 23.52 14.97 3.23
CA VAL A 123 24.92 14.93 2.76
C VAL A 123 25.17 15.97 1.66
N ASN A 124 24.22 16.13 0.73
CA ASN A 124 24.16 17.20 -0.26
C ASN A 124 25.44 17.37 -1.12
N LYS A 125 26.01 16.26 -1.58
CA LYS A 125 27.18 16.22 -2.47
C LYS A 125 26.77 16.24 -3.95
N THR A 126 25.91 17.18 -4.32
CA THR A 126 25.28 17.28 -5.66
C THR A 126 26.31 17.30 -6.80
N GLY A 127 27.40 18.09 -6.66
CA GLY A 127 28.45 18.16 -7.69
C GLY A 127 29.25 16.85 -7.85
N GLU A 128 29.56 16.16 -6.74
CA GLU A 128 30.24 14.86 -6.77
C GLU A 128 29.34 13.81 -7.44
N ALA A 129 28.05 13.79 -7.07
CA ALA A 129 27.03 12.93 -7.65
C ALA A 129 26.89 13.14 -9.16
N ALA A 130 26.83 14.40 -9.61
CA ALA A 130 26.75 14.76 -11.02
C ALA A 130 27.97 14.29 -11.82
N SER A 131 29.17 14.48 -11.27
CA SER A 131 30.41 14.01 -11.92
C SER A 131 30.45 12.49 -12.05
N LYS A 132 30.07 11.76 -10.99
CA LYS A 132 29.97 10.29 -11.01
C LYS A 132 28.97 9.80 -12.05
N LEU A 133 27.77 10.39 -12.10
CA LEU A 133 26.75 10.05 -13.10
C LEU A 133 27.26 10.21 -14.53
N ARG A 134 27.87 11.36 -14.87
CA ARG A 134 28.40 11.59 -16.22
C ARG A 134 29.46 10.56 -16.60
N LYS A 135 30.40 10.27 -15.69
CA LYS A 135 31.43 9.24 -15.89
C LYS A 135 30.83 7.86 -16.14
N MET A 136 29.84 7.45 -15.35
CA MET A 136 29.16 6.16 -15.53
C MET A 136 28.40 6.08 -16.86
N ILE A 137 27.66 7.14 -17.21
CA ILE A 137 26.88 7.22 -18.45
C ILE A 137 27.78 7.07 -19.68
N GLU A 138 28.91 7.77 -19.69
CA GLU A 138 29.90 7.70 -20.76
C GLU A 138 30.62 6.35 -20.78
N ALA A 139 31.18 5.90 -19.64
CA ALA A 139 31.96 4.66 -19.57
C ALA A 139 31.14 3.42 -19.95
N TYR A 140 29.89 3.34 -19.50
CA TYR A 140 29.03 2.18 -19.72
C TYR A 140 28.09 2.33 -20.90
N GLN A 141 28.17 3.44 -21.65
CA GLN A 141 27.34 3.72 -22.81
C GLN A 141 25.84 3.56 -22.50
N ILE A 142 25.38 4.19 -21.41
CA ILE A 142 24.00 4.12 -20.94
C ILE A 142 23.04 4.71 -21.98
N GLU A 143 21.95 4.00 -22.24
CA GLU A 143 20.91 4.35 -23.22
C GLU A 143 19.59 4.78 -22.57
N ALA A 144 19.38 4.47 -21.30
CA ALA A 144 18.19 4.87 -20.54
C ALA A 144 18.48 4.98 -19.04
N ILE A 145 17.75 5.85 -18.35
CA ILE A 145 17.82 5.99 -16.89
C ILE A 145 16.47 5.57 -16.29
N SER A 146 16.50 4.69 -15.29
CA SER A 146 15.32 4.28 -14.52
C SER A 146 15.43 4.81 -13.10
N ILE A 147 14.38 5.40 -12.56
CA ILE A 147 14.32 5.96 -11.21
C ILE A 147 13.19 5.27 -10.46
N GLY A 148 13.50 4.62 -9.34
CA GLY A 148 12.46 4.03 -8.48
C GLY A 148 11.50 5.10 -7.94
N ASN A 149 10.21 4.80 -7.92
CA ASN A 149 9.14 5.70 -7.46
C ASN A 149 9.06 5.88 -5.93
N GLY A 150 10.10 5.47 -5.20
CA GLY A 150 10.16 5.48 -3.74
C GLY A 150 10.43 6.86 -3.12
N THR A 151 10.96 6.85 -1.90
CA THR A 151 11.30 8.08 -1.17
C THR A 151 12.40 8.85 -1.88
N ALA A 152 12.26 10.17 -2.02
CA ALA A 152 13.17 11.05 -2.76
C ALA A 152 13.17 10.88 -4.30
N SER A 153 12.17 10.20 -4.87
CA SER A 153 12.08 9.96 -6.31
C SER A 153 11.97 11.25 -7.10
N ARG A 154 11.07 12.15 -6.69
CA ARG A 154 10.88 13.47 -7.32
C ARG A 154 12.15 14.31 -7.31
N GLU A 155 12.81 14.43 -6.15
CA GLU A 155 14.05 15.19 -6.02
C GLU A 155 15.17 14.59 -6.87
N THR A 156 15.20 13.26 -6.99
CA THR A 156 16.17 12.55 -7.84
C THR A 156 15.87 12.76 -9.32
N GLU A 157 14.62 12.72 -9.73
CA GLU A 157 14.19 13.04 -11.10
C GLU A 157 14.57 14.49 -11.47
N ASP A 158 14.26 15.46 -10.61
CA ASP A 158 14.64 16.86 -10.79
C ASP A 158 16.16 17.03 -10.90
N PHE A 159 16.91 16.32 -10.04
CA PHE A 159 18.37 16.32 -10.09
C PHE A 159 18.90 15.76 -11.42
N ILE A 160 18.38 14.62 -11.90
CA ILE A 160 18.78 14.02 -13.18
C ILE A 160 18.44 14.94 -14.35
N ASN A 161 17.23 15.50 -14.37
CA ASN A 161 16.78 16.41 -15.43
C ASN A 161 17.55 17.73 -15.46
N SER A 162 18.13 18.16 -14.33
CA SER A 162 19.02 19.34 -14.28
C SER A 162 20.43 19.07 -14.84
N GLN A 163 20.79 17.81 -15.13
CA GLN A 163 22.08 17.46 -15.70
C GLN A 163 22.06 17.54 -17.22
N SER A 164 23.19 17.98 -17.80
CA SER A 164 23.43 17.89 -19.24
C SER A 164 24.33 16.69 -19.55
N PHE A 165 23.87 15.82 -20.45
CA PHE A 165 24.61 14.69 -20.98
C PHE A 165 25.04 14.96 -22.43
N ASP A 166 26.01 14.19 -22.93
CA ASP A 166 26.53 14.27 -24.30
C ASP A 166 25.51 13.86 -25.38
N ARG A 167 24.44 13.17 -24.96
CA ARG A 167 23.32 12.75 -25.79
C ARG A 167 22.00 12.82 -25.02
N GLN A 168 20.88 12.79 -25.76
CA GLN A 168 19.57 12.68 -25.14
C GLN A 168 19.36 11.26 -24.61
N ILE A 169 19.10 11.13 -23.31
CA ILE A 169 18.87 9.85 -22.64
C ILE A 169 17.45 9.89 -22.05
N PRO A 170 16.55 8.98 -22.44
CA PRO A 170 15.22 8.90 -21.85
C PRO A 170 15.31 8.53 -20.37
N VAL A 171 14.50 9.20 -19.56
CA VAL A 171 14.37 8.99 -18.11
C VAL A 171 12.97 8.45 -17.84
N PHE A 172 12.90 7.37 -17.05
CA PHE A 172 11.66 6.72 -16.67
C PHE A 172 11.57 6.65 -15.14
N VAL A 173 10.42 7.02 -14.59
CA VAL A 173 10.09 6.77 -13.20
C VAL A 173 9.25 5.50 -13.13
N THR A 174 9.71 4.53 -12.34
CA THR A 174 9.15 3.17 -12.25
C THR A 174 8.70 2.87 -10.84
#